data_AF-A0AAV8VR44-F1
#
_entry.id   AF-A0AAV8VR44-F1
#
_cell.length_a   1.000
_cell.length_b   1.000
_cell.length_c   1.000
_cell.angle_alpha   90.00
_cell.angle_beta   90.00
_cell.angle_gamma   90.00
#
_symmetry.space_group_name_H-M   'P 1'
#
loop_
_entity.id
_entity.type
_entity.pdbx_description
1 polymer ?
#
loop_
_entity_poly.entity_id
_entity_poly.type
_entity_poly.pdbx_seq_one_letter_code
_entity_poly.pdbx_strand_id
1 'polypeptide(L)'
;MDEWLPIKISLPAKKEEKTEKTEDTTQPARWSQSRRRPFERPTPTGSSGRGRFGIASASTRHPGLQSRDGDKMSSHLVWGIIRNNNAFLLKKRNISKPFSTEANNLTNLNSYRYNGLIHKKSVGIVDAPDKKGFTVVYKKASKQNKPRQNNVKRTMKAGPRRSLYKLKRLLDANKYRTDLTKAALRRASAVLKSQKPLPPKKQKQKKTE
;
A
#
# COMPACT_ATOMS: atom_id res chain seq x y z
N MET A 1 20.08 72.17 -30.35
CA MET A 1 18.66 72.32 -29.98
C MET A 1 17.94 71.28 -30.81
N ASP A 2 17.62 70.09 -30.31
CA ASP A 2 17.01 69.82 -29.01
C ASP A 2 17.48 68.50 -28.40
N GLU A 3 17.71 68.55 -27.09
CA GLU A 3 18.13 67.45 -26.24
C GLU A 3 16.94 66.61 -25.79
N TRP A 4 17.25 65.34 -25.54
CA TRP A 4 16.38 64.27 -25.09
C TRP A 4 15.80 64.53 -23.69
N LEU A 5 14.51 64.25 -23.49
CA LEU A 5 13.90 64.12 -22.16
C LEU A 5 13.85 62.65 -21.70
N PRO A 6 14.32 62.30 -20.49
CA PRO A 6 14.21 60.95 -19.95
C PRO A 6 12.87 60.71 -19.23
N ILE A 7 12.25 59.57 -19.53
CA ILE A 7 11.03 59.05 -18.89
C ILE A 7 11.37 58.54 -17.48
N LYS A 8 10.82 59.18 -16.45
CA LYS A 8 10.91 58.73 -15.05
C LYS A 8 9.89 57.61 -14.80
N ILE A 9 10.38 56.39 -14.51
CA ILE A 9 9.55 55.27 -14.05
C ILE A 9 9.51 55.31 -12.51
N SER A 10 8.31 55.45 -11.96
CA SER A 10 8.02 55.44 -10.53
C SER A 10 7.98 53.99 -10.01
N LEU A 11 8.81 53.69 -9.01
CA LEU A 11 8.80 52.42 -8.26
C LEU A 11 7.86 52.54 -7.04
N PRO A 12 7.02 51.53 -6.74
CA PRO A 12 6.18 51.56 -5.54
C PRO A 12 6.96 51.18 -4.28
N ALA A 13 6.68 51.92 -3.20
CA ALA A 13 7.27 51.81 -1.88
C ALA A 13 6.97 50.48 -1.17
N LYS A 14 7.99 49.90 -0.51
CA LYS A 14 7.85 48.81 0.46
C LYS A 14 7.20 49.35 1.74
N LYS A 15 6.03 48.84 2.10
CA LYS A 15 5.46 48.97 3.46
C LYS A 15 6.20 48.01 4.39
N GLU A 16 6.86 48.55 5.39
CA GLU A 16 7.34 47.82 6.56
C GLU A 16 6.14 47.53 7.47
N GLU A 17 5.89 46.25 7.72
CA GLU A 17 4.88 45.78 8.67
C GLU A 17 5.57 45.50 10.00
N LYS A 18 5.33 46.38 10.97
CA LYS A 18 5.69 46.19 12.38
C LYS A 18 4.76 45.16 13.00
N THR A 19 5.30 44.00 13.39
CA THR A 19 4.62 43.09 14.31
C THR A 19 5.10 43.35 15.73
N GLU A 20 4.24 43.97 16.54
CA GLU A 20 4.39 44.09 17.98
C GLU A 20 3.64 42.94 18.69
N LYS A 21 4.30 42.41 19.72
CA LYS A 21 3.78 41.71 20.92
C LYS A 21 3.14 40.33 20.77
N THR A 22 3.78 39.34 21.42
CA THR A 22 3.29 38.82 22.71
C THR A 22 4.39 38.00 23.38
N GLU A 23 4.90 38.50 24.51
CA GLU A 23 5.70 37.73 25.45
C GLU A 23 4.75 36.84 26.25
N ASP A 24 4.85 35.52 26.07
CA ASP A 24 4.14 34.56 26.90
C ASP A 24 5.14 33.81 27.78
N THR A 25 4.94 33.98 29.07
CA THR A 25 5.73 33.45 30.19
C THR A 25 5.72 31.92 30.16
N THR A 26 6.86 31.31 29.85
CA THR A 26 7.05 29.85 29.98
C THR A 26 7.61 29.52 31.37
N GLN A 27 6.75 28.99 32.25
CA GLN A 27 7.20 28.30 33.46
C GLN A 27 7.67 26.88 33.12
N PRO A 28 8.76 26.37 33.74
CA PRO A 28 9.21 25.00 33.51
C PRO A 28 8.31 23.98 34.23
N ALA A 29 7.87 22.97 33.47
CA ALA A 29 7.10 21.85 33.98
C ALA A 29 7.91 21.03 35.02
N ARG A 30 7.43 21.06 36.26
CA ARG A 30 7.89 20.27 37.40
C ARG A 30 7.58 18.78 37.15
N TRP A 31 8.62 17.97 36.94
CA TRP A 31 8.49 16.51 36.96
C TRP A 31 8.00 16.03 38.33
N SER A 32 6.73 15.63 38.41
CA SER A 32 6.20 14.91 39.56
C SER A 32 6.62 13.44 39.48
N GLN A 33 7.50 13.06 40.41
CA GLN A 33 7.88 11.68 40.69
C GLN A 33 6.64 10.88 41.11
N SER A 34 6.07 10.11 40.18
CA SER A 34 5.12 9.06 40.53
C SER A 34 5.89 7.88 41.13
N ARG A 35 5.73 7.74 42.43
CA ARG A 35 6.19 6.60 43.25
C ARG A 35 5.76 5.29 42.58
N ARG A 36 6.73 4.44 42.29
CA ARG A 36 6.51 3.04 41.93
C ARG A 36 5.84 2.34 43.11
N ARG A 37 4.61 1.84 42.93
CA ARG A 37 4.03 0.87 43.86
C ARG A 37 4.76 -0.47 43.64
N PRO A 38 5.24 -1.17 44.68
CA PRO A 38 5.78 -2.51 44.54
C PRO A 38 4.67 -3.48 44.11
N PHE A 39 4.99 -4.31 43.13
CA PHE A 39 4.15 -5.43 42.70
C PHE A 39 4.35 -6.58 43.70
N GLU A 40 3.40 -6.77 44.60
CA GLU A 40 3.34 -7.95 45.46
C GLU A 40 2.99 -9.18 44.60
N ARG A 41 3.80 -10.23 44.72
CA ARG A 41 3.53 -11.55 44.13
C ARG A 41 2.69 -12.37 45.10
N PRO A 42 1.55 -12.96 44.69
CA PRO A 42 0.90 -13.97 45.50
C PRO A 42 1.65 -15.31 45.39
N THR A 43 1.87 -15.96 46.53
CA THR A 43 2.35 -17.33 46.70
C THR A 43 1.24 -18.34 46.38
N PRO A 44 1.55 -19.54 45.84
CA PRO A 44 0.57 -20.62 45.74
C PRO A 44 0.58 -21.51 47.00
N THR A 45 -0.58 -21.67 47.62
CA THR A 45 -0.88 -22.64 48.68
C THR A 45 -1.87 -23.71 48.19
N GLY A 46 -1.64 -24.98 48.58
CA GLY A 46 -2.60 -26.11 48.54
C GLY A 46 -2.65 -26.87 47.20
N SER A 47 -2.14 -28.09 47.03
CA SER A 47 -2.39 -29.39 47.70
C SER A 47 -3.76 -30.02 47.43
N SER A 48 -3.70 -31.13 46.67
CA SER A 48 -4.51 -32.36 46.72
C SER A 48 -6.02 -32.32 46.44
N GLY A 49 -6.43 -32.97 45.35
CA GLY A 49 -7.79 -33.43 45.09
C GLY A 49 -7.86 -34.39 43.90
N ARG A 50 -7.83 -35.69 44.18
CA ARG A 50 -8.02 -36.79 43.21
C ARG A 50 -9.43 -36.74 42.62
N GLY A 51 -9.61 -37.10 41.34
CA GLY A 51 -10.95 -37.38 40.84
C GLY A 51 -11.11 -37.59 39.33
N ARG A 52 -11.19 -38.88 38.95
CA ARG A 52 -11.92 -39.44 37.80
C ARG A 52 -11.41 -39.15 36.37
N PHE A 53 -10.75 -40.19 35.85
CA PHE A 53 -10.76 -40.56 34.44
C PHE A 53 -12.20 -40.73 33.94
N GLY A 54 -12.61 -39.85 33.03
CA GLY A 54 -13.80 -40.01 32.18
C GLY A 54 -13.35 -40.19 30.75
N ILE A 55 -13.47 -41.41 30.23
CA ILE A 55 -13.16 -41.78 28.86
C ILE A 55 -14.33 -41.28 28.00
N ALA A 56 -14.29 -40.02 27.58
CA ALA A 56 -15.23 -39.51 26.59
C ALA A 56 -14.74 -39.93 25.20
N SER A 57 -15.52 -40.80 24.54
CA SER A 57 -15.30 -41.25 23.17
C SER A 57 -15.09 -40.06 22.24
N ALA A 58 -13.88 -39.95 21.67
CA ALA A 58 -13.59 -39.05 20.58
C ALA A 58 -14.36 -39.52 19.33
N SER A 59 -15.57 -39.02 19.16
CA SER A 59 -16.21 -39.02 17.84
C SER A 59 -15.44 -38.01 17.00
N THR A 60 -14.47 -38.53 16.24
CA THR A 60 -13.80 -37.84 15.14
C THR A 60 -14.87 -37.45 14.11
N ARG A 61 -15.54 -36.33 14.35
CA ARG A 61 -16.23 -35.61 13.29
C ARG A 61 -15.13 -35.05 12.40
N HIS A 62 -14.88 -35.74 11.29
CA HIS A 62 -14.18 -35.16 10.16
C HIS A 62 -14.78 -33.77 9.90
N PRO A 63 -14.00 -32.68 9.93
CA PRO A 63 -14.44 -31.43 9.34
C PRO A 63 -14.51 -31.69 7.83
N GLY A 64 -15.65 -32.19 7.37
CA GLY A 64 -15.99 -32.19 5.95
C GLY A 64 -15.76 -30.77 5.46
N LEU A 65 -14.95 -30.64 4.41
CA LEU A 65 -14.85 -29.41 3.65
C LEU A 65 -16.25 -29.07 3.15
N GLN A 66 -16.97 -28.29 3.95
CA GLN A 66 -18.09 -27.51 3.47
C GLN A 66 -17.49 -26.44 2.58
N SER A 67 -17.30 -26.79 1.31
CA SER A 67 -17.14 -25.83 0.23
C SER A 67 -18.42 -24.98 0.20
N ARG A 68 -18.52 -24.00 1.10
CA ARG A 68 -19.50 -22.92 1.07
C ARG A 68 -19.13 -21.92 -0.03
N ASP A 69 -18.72 -22.41 -1.20
CA ASP A 69 -18.52 -21.59 -2.37
C ASP A 69 -19.87 -21.46 -3.09
N GLY A 70 -20.79 -20.72 -2.44
CA GLY A 70 -21.94 -20.10 -3.10
C GLY A 70 -21.47 -18.95 -3.99
N ASP A 71 -20.53 -19.22 -4.89
CA ASP A 71 -19.99 -18.25 -5.82
C ASP A 71 -20.73 -18.42 -7.16
N LYS A 72 -21.61 -17.46 -7.46
CA LYS A 72 -22.44 -17.51 -8.66
C LYS A 72 -21.64 -17.36 -9.97
N MET A 73 -20.35 -17.00 -9.91
CA MET A 73 -19.52 -16.76 -11.10
C MET A 73 -18.10 -17.29 -10.95
N SER A 74 -17.73 -18.30 -11.74
CA SER A 74 -16.38 -18.86 -11.74
C SER A 74 -15.37 -17.93 -12.42
N SER A 75 -14.15 -17.87 -11.89
CA SER A 75 -13.07 -17.06 -12.48
C SER A 75 -12.69 -17.48 -13.91
N HIS A 76 -12.78 -18.79 -14.20
CA HIS A 76 -12.50 -19.31 -15.54
C HIS A 76 -13.54 -18.87 -16.57
N LEU A 77 -14.83 -18.85 -16.20
CA LEU A 77 -15.89 -18.35 -17.06
C LEU A 77 -15.66 -16.87 -17.39
N VAL A 78 -15.42 -16.05 -16.36
CA VAL A 78 -15.15 -14.61 -16.55
C VAL A 78 -13.94 -14.41 -17.46
N TRP A 79 -12.88 -15.20 -17.31
CA TRP A 79 -11.72 -15.14 -18.21
C TRP A 79 -12.06 -15.51 -19.65
N GLY A 80 -12.85 -16.56 -19.86
CA GLY A 80 -13.33 -16.96 -21.19
C GLY A 80 -14.04 -15.81 -21.90
N ILE A 81 -14.84 -15.04 -21.16
CA ILE A 81 -15.52 -13.85 -21.66
C ILE A 81 -14.52 -12.74 -21.96
N ILE A 82 -13.73 -12.29 -20.97
CA ILE A 82 -12.99 -11.02 -21.05
C ILE A 82 -11.62 -11.08 -21.75
N ARG A 83 -11.09 -12.28 -22.04
CA ARG A 83 -9.70 -12.45 -22.52
C ARG A 83 -9.36 -11.67 -23.79
N ASN A 84 -10.34 -11.42 -24.66
CA ASN A 84 -10.13 -10.83 -25.99
C ASN A 84 -10.95 -9.56 -26.29
N ASN A 85 -11.91 -9.19 -25.45
CA ASN A 85 -12.93 -8.16 -25.69
C ASN A 85 -13.05 -7.13 -24.53
N ASN A 86 -12.02 -7.01 -23.69
CA ASN A 86 -12.00 -6.09 -22.56
C ASN A 86 -11.55 -4.68 -22.98
N ALA A 87 -12.17 -3.62 -22.43
CA ALA A 87 -11.81 -2.22 -22.69
C ALA A 87 -10.39 -1.86 -22.24
N PHE A 88 -9.84 -2.56 -21.25
CA PHE A 88 -8.47 -2.34 -20.77
C PHE A 88 -7.39 -2.99 -21.65
N LEU A 89 -7.79 -3.76 -22.68
CA LEU A 89 -6.88 -4.56 -23.48
C LEU A 89 -6.15 -3.70 -24.52
N LEU A 90 -4.82 -3.72 -24.47
CA LEU A 90 -3.96 -3.02 -25.42
C LEU A 90 -3.21 -4.03 -26.29
N LYS A 91 -3.63 -4.14 -27.55
CA LYS A 91 -2.97 -4.96 -28.57
C LYS A 91 -2.07 -4.07 -29.42
N LYS A 92 -0.81 -4.46 -29.59
CA LYS A 92 0.16 -3.76 -30.44
C LYS A 92 0.73 -4.73 -31.46
N ARG A 93 0.94 -4.26 -32.69
CA ARG A 93 1.58 -5.04 -33.76
C ARG A 93 2.96 -5.52 -33.31
N ASN A 94 3.32 -6.75 -33.67
CA ASN A 94 4.60 -7.40 -33.34
C ASN A 94 4.80 -7.73 -31.84
N ILE A 95 3.74 -7.78 -31.04
CA ILE A 95 3.80 -8.23 -29.64
C ILE A 95 2.89 -9.45 -29.46
N SER A 96 3.48 -10.60 -29.13
CA SER A 96 2.74 -11.87 -28.96
C SER A 96 1.75 -11.85 -27.78
N LYS A 97 2.13 -11.22 -26.66
CA LYS A 97 1.28 -11.13 -25.46
C LYS A 97 0.74 -9.71 -25.31
N PRO A 98 -0.59 -9.50 -25.36
CA PRO A 98 -1.15 -8.17 -25.21
C PRO A 98 -1.01 -7.64 -23.78
N PHE A 99 -0.96 -6.33 -23.65
CA PHE A 99 -0.93 -5.64 -22.36
C PHE A 99 -2.35 -5.31 -21.90
N SER A 100 -2.49 -5.00 -20.63
CA SER A 100 -3.77 -4.64 -20.05
C SER A 100 -3.58 -3.57 -18.97
N THR A 101 -4.47 -2.56 -18.96
CA THR A 101 -4.39 -1.34 -18.12
C THR A 101 -5.32 -1.37 -16.91
N GLU A 102 -5.91 -2.52 -16.59
CA GLU A 102 -6.84 -2.68 -15.49
C GLU A 102 -6.18 -2.45 -14.13
N ALA A 103 -7.00 -2.00 -13.17
CA ALA A 103 -6.58 -1.91 -11.78
C ALA A 103 -6.21 -3.29 -11.21
N ASN A 104 -5.26 -3.31 -10.27
CA ASN A 104 -4.79 -4.52 -9.58
C ASN A 104 -4.15 -5.58 -10.50
N ASN A 105 -3.53 -5.18 -11.62
CA ASN A 105 -2.61 -6.03 -12.39
C ASN A 105 -1.15 -5.63 -12.11
N LEU A 106 -0.38 -6.55 -11.50
CA LEU A 106 1.01 -6.28 -11.12
C LEU A 106 1.99 -6.27 -12.30
N THR A 107 1.67 -6.94 -13.40
CA THR A 107 2.58 -7.10 -14.54
C THR A 107 2.13 -6.32 -15.78
N ASN A 108 0.92 -5.76 -15.75
CA ASN A 108 0.24 -5.13 -16.89
C ASN A 108 0.11 -6.07 -18.11
N LEU A 109 0.29 -7.38 -17.92
CA LEU A 109 0.08 -8.38 -18.98
C LEU A 109 -1.36 -8.86 -18.94
N ASN A 110 -1.97 -9.04 -20.11
CA ASN A 110 -3.26 -9.72 -20.20
C ASN A 110 -3.06 -11.23 -19.97
N SER A 111 -3.23 -11.66 -18.73
CA SER A 111 -3.04 -13.06 -18.32
C SER A 111 -3.98 -13.39 -17.17
N TYR A 112 -4.53 -14.60 -17.20
CA TYR A 112 -5.41 -15.10 -16.15
C TYR A 112 -4.83 -14.90 -14.76
N ARG A 113 -3.54 -15.25 -14.54
CA ARG A 113 -2.93 -15.25 -13.19
C ARG A 113 -2.86 -13.86 -12.55
N TYR A 114 -2.63 -12.81 -13.34
CA TYR A 114 -2.32 -11.46 -12.87
C TYR A 114 -3.50 -10.49 -12.96
N ASN A 115 -4.61 -10.88 -13.59
CA ASN A 115 -5.75 -10.02 -13.81
C ASN A 115 -6.53 -9.73 -12.50
N GLY A 116 -6.76 -8.46 -12.19
CA GLY A 116 -7.40 -8.03 -10.95
C GLY A 116 -8.94 -8.07 -10.96
N LEU A 117 -9.56 -8.17 -12.13
CA LEU A 117 -11.01 -8.16 -12.29
C LEU A 117 -11.60 -9.54 -12.00
N ILE A 118 -10.93 -10.58 -12.47
CA ILE A 118 -11.40 -11.98 -12.49
C ILE A 118 -11.37 -12.62 -11.11
N HIS A 119 -10.27 -12.41 -10.37
CA HIS A 119 -10.04 -13.12 -9.11
C HIS A 119 -10.78 -12.47 -7.93
N LYS A 120 -11.26 -13.29 -7.01
CA LYS A 120 -11.80 -12.84 -5.71
C LYS A 120 -10.75 -12.06 -4.90
N LYS A 121 -9.51 -12.56 -4.92
CA LYS A 121 -8.35 -11.98 -4.26
C LYS A 121 -7.40 -11.42 -5.32
N SER A 122 -7.10 -10.13 -5.23
CA SER A 122 -6.13 -9.46 -6.10
C SER A 122 -5.23 -8.54 -5.28
N VAL A 123 -4.06 -8.24 -5.81
CA VAL A 123 -3.10 -7.31 -5.20
C VAL A 123 -2.64 -6.33 -6.27
N GLY A 124 -2.80 -5.04 -5.99
CA GLY A 124 -2.27 -3.94 -6.77
C GLY A 124 -1.30 -3.12 -5.94
N ILE A 125 -0.36 -2.48 -6.62
CA ILE A 125 0.56 -1.51 -6.02
C ILE A 125 0.46 -0.24 -6.83
N VAL A 126 0.18 0.84 -6.12
CA VAL A 126 -0.01 2.18 -6.67
C VAL A 126 0.88 3.13 -5.88
N ASP A 127 1.25 4.25 -6.49
CA ASP A 127 1.88 5.35 -5.77
C ASP A 127 1.02 5.80 -4.59
N ALA A 128 1.69 6.18 -3.50
CA ALA A 128 1.00 6.91 -2.44
C ALA A 128 0.55 8.28 -2.97
N PRO A 129 -0.56 8.85 -2.47
CA PRO A 129 -1.05 10.17 -2.91
C PRO A 129 0.04 11.24 -2.77
N ASP A 130 0.85 11.16 -1.73
CA ASP A 130 1.93 12.12 -1.46
C ASP A 130 3.22 11.83 -2.25
N LYS A 131 3.18 10.86 -3.19
CA LYS A 131 4.35 10.33 -3.94
C LYS A 131 5.53 9.87 -3.07
N LYS A 132 5.26 9.62 -1.78
CA LYS A 132 6.22 9.13 -0.78
C LYS A 132 5.82 7.73 -0.34
N GLY A 133 6.52 6.73 -0.89
CA GLY A 133 6.20 5.32 -0.66
C GLY A 133 5.08 4.81 -1.57
N PHE A 134 4.47 3.68 -1.21
CA PHE A 134 3.46 3.05 -2.06
C PHE A 134 2.23 2.63 -1.27
N THR A 135 1.10 2.52 -1.96
CA THR A 135 -0.15 2.01 -1.42
C THR A 135 -0.44 0.64 -2.01
N VAL A 136 -0.61 -0.34 -1.13
CA VAL A 136 -1.07 -1.68 -1.49
C VAL A 136 -2.58 -1.65 -1.56
N VAL A 137 -3.14 -2.06 -2.69
CA VAL A 137 -4.58 -2.20 -2.90
C VAL A 137 -4.90 -3.68 -3.02
N TYR A 138 -5.84 -4.19 -2.22
CA TYR A 138 -6.25 -5.60 -2.31
C TYR A 138 -7.74 -5.76 -2.07
N LYS A 139 -8.30 -6.87 -2.57
CA LYS A 139 -9.76 -7.13 -2.54
C LYS A 139 -10.19 -7.89 -1.28
N LYS A 140 -11.35 -7.54 -0.73
CA LYS A 140 -12.02 -8.32 0.31
C LYS A 140 -12.87 -9.41 -0.36
N ALA A 141 -12.52 -10.66 -0.11
CA ALA A 141 -13.28 -11.80 -0.66
C ALA A 141 -14.77 -11.77 -0.26
N SER A 142 -15.10 -11.24 0.92
CA SER A 142 -16.49 -11.14 1.41
C SER A 142 -17.35 -10.07 0.72
N LYS A 143 -16.76 -9.15 -0.06
CA LYS A 143 -17.46 -8.00 -0.65
C LYS A 143 -17.35 -7.96 -2.18
N GLN A 144 -17.31 -9.13 -2.82
CA GLN A 144 -17.17 -9.26 -4.28
C GLN A 144 -18.22 -8.45 -5.06
N ASN A 145 -19.50 -8.55 -4.66
CA ASN A 145 -20.63 -7.88 -5.32
C ASN A 145 -20.81 -6.41 -4.89
N LYS A 146 -19.91 -5.88 -4.05
CA LYS A 146 -19.96 -4.52 -3.51
C LYS A 146 -18.69 -3.76 -3.91
N PRO A 147 -18.55 -3.33 -5.18
CA PRO A 147 -17.30 -2.79 -5.71
C PRO A 147 -16.75 -1.61 -4.89
N ARG A 148 -17.62 -0.72 -4.40
CA ARG A 148 -17.26 0.41 -3.53
C ARG A 148 -16.53 -0.01 -2.24
N GLN A 149 -16.90 -1.15 -1.66
CA GLN A 149 -16.38 -1.65 -0.37
C GLN A 149 -15.37 -2.80 -0.54
N ASN A 150 -15.17 -3.29 -1.77
CA ASN A 150 -14.34 -4.45 -2.05
C ASN A 150 -12.85 -4.15 -1.86
N ASN A 151 -12.40 -2.96 -2.28
CA ASN A 151 -10.99 -2.60 -2.23
C ASN A 151 -10.57 -2.06 -0.86
N VAL A 152 -9.47 -2.58 -0.33
CA VAL A 152 -8.76 -2.04 0.84
C VAL A 152 -7.45 -1.43 0.37
N LYS A 153 -7.18 -0.22 0.85
CA LYS A 153 -5.93 0.49 0.59
C LYS A 153 -5.10 0.54 1.87
N ARG A 154 -3.83 0.17 1.79
CA ARG A 154 -2.87 0.29 2.89
C ARG A 154 -1.59 0.96 2.41
N THR A 155 -1.35 2.17 2.90
CA THR A 155 -0.16 2.95 2.52
C THR A 155 1.04 2.59 3.38
N MET A 156 2.19 2.38 2.74
CA MET A 156 3.47 2.04 3.39
C MET A 156 4.49 3.14 3.10
N LYS A 157 4.85 3.91 4.14
CA LYS A 157 5.78 5.05 4.06
C LYS A 157 7.08 4.86 4.85
N ALA A 158 7.32 3.67 5.42
CA ALA A 158 8.39 3.44 6.39
C ALA A 158 9.81 3.27 5.79
N GLY A 159 10.03 3.74 4.57
CA GLY A 159 11.25 3.53 3.77
C GLY A 159 11.29 2.18 3.03
N PRO A 160 12.19 2.00 2.04
CA PRO A 160 12.17 0.84 1.13
C PRO A 160 12.29 -0.52 1.83
N ARG A 161 13.32 -0.71 2.67
CA ARG A 161 13.59 -2.01 3.34
C ARG A 161 12.42 -2.44 4.22
N ARG A 162 11.92 -1.55 5.08
CA ARG A 162 10.80 -1.87 5.99
C ARG A 162 9.48 -2.02 5.24
N SER A 163 9.22 -1.21 4.22
CA SER A 163 7.96 -1.28 3.46
C SER A 163 7.86 -2.54 2.61
N LEU A 164 8.95 -2.95 1.94
CA LEU A 164 9.00 -4.20 1.18
C LEU A 164 8.86 -5.43 2.09
N TYR A 165 9.51 -5.43 3.26
CA TYR A 165 9.34 -6.50 4.26
C TYR A 165 7.89 -6.60 4.75
N LYS A 166 7.24 -5.46 5.06
CA LYS A 166 5.83 -5.41 5.46
C LYS A 166 4.91 -5.92 4.36
N LEU A 167 5.18 -5.59 3.09
CA LEU A 167 4.44 -6.11 1.93
C LEU A 167 4.58 -7.63 1.82
N LYS A 168 5.80 -8.16 1.91
CA LYS A 168 6.04 -9.61 1.89
C LYS A 168 5.25 -10.31 3.00
N ARG A 169 5.38 -9.83 4.25
CA ARG A 169 4.68 -10.40 5.40
C ARG A 169 3.17 -10.33 5.26
N LEU A 170 2.62 -9.25 4.70
CA LEU A 170 1.19 -9.10 4.44
C LEU A 170 0.66 -10.21 3.52
N LEU A 171 1.42 -10.60 2.50
CA LEU A 171 1.01 -11.63 1.54
C LEU A 171 1.27 -13.03 2.06
N ASP A 172 2.45 -13.27 2.63
CA ASP A 172 2.91 -14.61 3.03
C ASP A 172 2.30 -15.05 4.36
N ALA A 173 2.33 -14.22 5.40
CA ALA A 173 1.84 -14.60 6.73
C ALA A 173 0.32 -14.80 6.75
N ASN A 174 -0.42 -14.00 5.97
CA ASN A 174 -1.87 -14.12 5.85
C ASN A 174 -2.30 -15.15 4.79
N LYS A 175 -1.35 -15.82 4.12
CA LYS A 175 -1.60 -16.77 3.01
C LYS A 175 -2.58 -16.21 1.97
N TYR A 176 -2.43 -14.94 1.60
CA TYR A 176 -3.45 -14.25 0.78
C TYR A 176 -3.32 -14.56 -0.72
N ARG A 177 -2.18 -14.22 -1.32
CA ARG A 177 -1.79 -14.46 -2.73
C ARG A 177 -0.27 -14.63 -2.82
N THR A 178 0.23 -15.72 -2.24
CA THR A 178 1.67 -15.99 -2.09
C THR A 178 2.40 -16.14 -3.42
N ASP A 179 1.70 -16.56 -4.46
CA ASP A 179 2.22 -16.67 -5.82
C ASP A 179 2.51 -15.30 -6.47
N LEU A 180 1.84 -14.23 -6.02
CA LEU A 180 2.09 -12.86 -6.49
C LEU A 180 3.16 -12.13 -5.69
N THR A 181 3.67 -12.70 -4.58
CA THR A 181 4.60 -12.01 -3.67
C THR A 181 5.81 -11.45 -4.41
N LYS A 182 6.42 -12.23 -5.31
CA LYS A 182 7.58 -11.76 -6.10
C LYS A 182 7.21 -10.63 -7.06
N ALA A 183 6.09 -10.73 -7.77
CA ALA A 183 5.64 -9.69 -8.69
C ALA A 183 5.29 -8.40 -7.95
N ALA A 184 4.67 -8.52 -6.77
CA ALA A 184 4.34 -7.40 -5.91
C ALA A 184 5.61 -6.67 -5.44
N LEU A 185 6.59 -7.41 -4.91
CA LEU A 185 7.86 -6.82 -4.47
C LEU A 185 8.59 -6.09 -5.62
N ARG A 186 8.60 -6.68 -6.83
CA ARG A 186 9.21 -6.04 -8.01
C ARG A 186 8.51 -4.73 -8.37
N ARG A 187 7.17 -4.71 -8.41
CA ARG A 187 6.43 -3.48 -8.73
C ARG A 187 6.58 -2.41 -7.65
N ALA A 188 6.56 -2.78 -6.37
CA ALA A 188 6.81 -1.85 -5.27
C ALA A 188 8.22 -1.24 -5.34
N SER A 189 9.24 -2.04 -5.62
CA SER A 189 10.61 -1.54 -5.81
C SER A 189 10.72 -0.61 -7.01
N ALA A 190 10.03 -0.90 -8.11
CA ALA A 190 9.99 -0.02 -9.28
C ALA A 190 9.34 1.33 -8.96
N VAL A 191 8.23 1.32 -8.22
CA VAL A 191 7.56 2.54 -7.71
C VAL A 191 8.48 3.35 -6.79
N LEU A 192 9.16 2.69 -5.85
CA LEU A 192 10.11 3.37 -4.98
C LEU A 192 11.32 3.93 -5.75
N LYS A 193 11.70 3.30 -6.87
CA LYS A 193 12.77 3.79 -7.75
C LYS A 193 12.31 5.00 -8.57
N SER A 194 11.08 5.00 -9.09
CA SER A 194 10.54 6.12 -9.88
C SER A 194 10.31 7.38 -9.06
N GLN A 195 10.16 7.25 -7.73
CA GLN A 195 10.01 8.38 -6.81
C GLN A 195 11.34 9.06 -6.44
N LYS A 196 12.49 8.44 -6.74
CA LYS A 196 13.79 9.04 -6.47
C LYS A 196 14.12 10.12 -7.50
N PRO A 197 14.78 11.22 -7.12
CA PRO A 197 15.23 12.22 -8.08
C PRO A 197 16.15 11.57 -9.12
N LEU A 198 15.97 11.94 -10.38
CA LEU A 198 16.84 11.48 -11.45
C LEU A 198 18.23 12.09 -11.26
N PRO A 199 19.31 11.33 -11.51
CA PRO A 199 20.65 11.91 -11.52
C PRO A 199 20.74 12.98 -12.63
N PRO A 200 21.55 14.04 -12.43
CA PRO A 200 21.73 15.06 -13.45
C PRO A 200 22.29 14.42 -14.72
N LYS A 201 21.66 14.68 -15.87
CA LYS A 201 22.20 14.25 -17.17
C LYS A 201 23.50 15.01 -17.41
N LYS A 202 24.64 14.31 -17.52
CA LYS A 202 25.89 14.91 -18.01
C LYS A 202 25.62 15.44 -19.42
N GLN A 203 25.70 16.76 -19.61
CA GLN A 203 25.63 17.37 -20.93
C GLN A 203 26.82 16.85 -21.73
N LYS A 204 26.55 16.18 -22.86
CA LYS A 204 27.61 15.85 -23.81
C LYS A 204 28.14 17.18 -24.34
N GLN A 205 29.43 17.44 -24.16
CA GLN A 205 30.09 18.57 -24.78
C GLN A 205 29.80 18.50 -26.28
N LYS A 206 29.14 19.52 -26.83
CA LYS A 206 29.04 19.66 -28.27
C LYS A 206 30.47 19.85 -28.76
N LYS A 207 30.95 18.95 -29.62
CA LYS A 207 32.17 19.20 -30.38
C LYS A 207 31.87 20.42 -31.24
N THR A 208 32.55 21.52 -30.96
CA THR A 208 32.65 22.66 -31.87
C THR A 208 33.47 22.17 -33.06
N GLU A 209 32.89 22.24 -34.26
CA GLU A 209 33.63 22.11 -35.53
C GLU A 209 34.48 23.36 -35.76
#